data_AF-A0A920NVW0-F1
#
_entry.id   AF-A0A920NVW0-F1
#
_cell.length_a   1.000
_cell.length_b   1.000
_cell.length_c   1.000
_cell.angle_alpha   90.00
_cell.angle_beta   90.00
_cell.angle_gamma   90.00
#
_symmetry.space_group_name_H-M   'P 1'
#
loop_
_entity.id
_entity.type
_entity.pdbx_description
1 polymer ?
#
loop_
_entity_poly.entity_id
_entity_poly.type
_entity_poly.pdbx_seq_one_letter_code
_entity_poly.pdbx_strand_id
1 'polypeptide(L)'
;MELIDTDGKGLSEISEKGIIFEGKEYEVDCIIFATGFEVGTDYSRRAGYQIYGVDGVSVSEKWQEGLSTFHGMHSKGFPNCFFFGPAQSGFTATYTYSLDEQSIHLAYILKSAKEKGISKIEATQEAENKWVQTIIEKARITADFQEKCTPGYYNNEGKINQKPQNNMYGGGPIEFFALMKKWRSKGNLEGLQLTKQ
;
A
#
# COMPACT_ATOMS: atom_id res chain seq x y z
N MET A 1 25.65 -24.14 17.64
CA MET A 1 24.82 -22.97 17.30
C MET A 1 25.35 -21.83 18.13
N GLU A 2 25.86 -20.79 17.47
CA GLU A 2 26.40 -19.59 18.11
C GLU A 2 25.50 -18.42 17.67
N LEU A 3 25.02 -17.61 18.63
CA LEU A 3 24.32 -16.37 18.34
C LEU A 3 25.33 -15.23 18.40
N ILE A 4 25.54 -14.56 17.28
CA ILE A 4 26.36 -13.35 17.21
C ILE A 4 25.43 -12.14 17.28
N ASP A 5 25.34 -11.53 18.45
CA ASP A 5 24.62 -10.27 18.62
C ASP A 5 25.43 -9.11 18.04
N THR A 6 24.84 -8.36 17.12
CA THR A 6 25.49 -7.20 16.49
C THR A 6 25.22 -5.88 17.23
N ASP A 7 24.54 -5.92 18.39
CA ASP A 7 24.19 -4.73 19.17
C ASP A 7 23.47 -3.65 18.32
N GLY A 8 22.61 -4.10 17.40
CA GLY A 8 21.90 -3.24 16.45
C GLY A 8 22.74 -2.55 15.36
N LYS A 9 24.06 -2.77 15.30
CA LYS A 9 24.97 -2.11 14.35
C LYS A 9 24.99 -2.78 12.97
N GLY A 10 24.57 -4.05 12.89
CA GLY A 10 24.71 -4.87 11.69
C GLY A 10 26.15 -5.33 11.44
N LEU A 11 26.33 -6.08 10.35
CA LEU A 11 27.64 -6.60 9.93
C LEU A 11 28.50 -5.47 9.34
N SER A 12 29.83 -5.59 9.47
CA SER A 12 30.77 -4.61 8.91
C SER A 12 31.11 -4.90 7.45
N GLU A 13 31.35 -6.17 7.11
CA GLU A 13 31.77 -6.59 5.77
C GLU A 13 31.45 -8.08 5.53
N ILE A 14 31.42 -8.49 4.27
CA ILE A 14 31.45 -9.89 3.84
C ILE A 14 32.77 -10.11 3.09
N SER A 15 33.55 -11.09 3.51
CA SER A 15 34.81 -11.50 2.87
C SER A 15 34.62 -12.74 1.99
N GLU A 16 35.68 -13.19 1.33
CA GLU A 16 35.68 -14.47 0.61
C GLU A 16 35.42 -15.69 1.51
N LYS A 17 35.69 -15.58 2.81
CA LYS A 17 35.57 -16.71 3.74
C LYS A 17 34.32 -16.65 4.62
N GLY A 18 33.68 -15.49 4.75
CA GLY A 18 32.50 -15.36 5.62
C GLY A 18 32.11 -13.93 5.93
N ILE A 19 31.69 -13.68 7.17
CA ILE A 19 31.19 -12.38 7.63
C ILE A 19 32.12 -11.75 8.66
N ILE A 20 32.25 -10.42 8.64
CA ILE A 20 33.08 -9.66 9.57
C ILE A 20 32.20 -8.79 10.45
N PHE A 21 32.42 -8.89 11.77
CA PHE A 21 31.80 -8.02 12.77
C PHE A 21 32.83 -7.67 13.86
N GLU A 22 32.96 -6.38 14.17
CA GLU A 22 33.93 -5.82 15.14
C GLU A 22 35.37 -6.34 14.95
N GLY A 23 35.78 -6.48 13.68
CA GLY A 23 37.14 -6.91 13.31
C GLY A 23 37.40 -8.42 13.46
N LYS A 24 36.41 -9.20 13.90
CA LYS A 24 36.47 -10.67 13.90
C LYS A 24 35.79 -11.23 12.64
N GLU A 25 36.50 -12.12 11.96
CA GLU A 25 35.98 -12.89 10.84
C GLU A 25 35.36 -14.20 11.34
N TYR A 26 34.14 -14.46 10.88
CA TYR A 26 33.40 -15.69 11.13
C TYR A 26 33.32 -16.45 9.81
N GLU A 27 34.24 -17.40 9.64
CA GLU A 27 34.33 -18.22 8.43
C GLU A 27 33.11 -19.15 8.31
N VAL A 28 32.48 -19.18 7.15
CA VAL A 28 31.30 -20.02 6.84
C VAL A 28 31.32 -20.43 5.37
N ASP A 29 30.84 -21.64 5.09
CA ASP A 29 30.72 -22.12 3.70
C ASP A 29 29.51 -21.55 2.96
N CYS A 30 28.54 -20.99 3.68
CA CYS A 30 27.29 -20.49 3.13
C CYS A 30 26.72 -19.34 3.97
N ILE A 31 26.22 -18.30 3.30
CA ILE A 31 25.51 -17.17 3.91
C ILE A 31 24.05 -17.21 3.46
N ILE A 32 23.14 -17.24 4.42
CA ILE A 32 21.69 -17.19 4.17
C ILE A 32 21.18 -15.78 4.48
N PHE A 33 20.69 -15.07 3.47
CA PHE A 33 20.08 -13.75 3.63
C PHE A 33 18.63 -13.86 4.08
N ALA A 34 18.42 -13.80 5.39
CA ALA A 34 17.09 -13.66 6.00
C ALA A 34 16.76 -12.19 6.34
N THR A 35 17.17 -11.25 5.49
CA THR A 35 17.16 -9.79 5.73
C THR A 35 15.84 -9.09 5.37
N GLY A 36 14.82 -9.83 4.94
CA GLY A 36 13.50 -9.29 4.66
C GLY A 36 13.31 -8.75 3.23
N PHE A 37 12.44 -7.76 3.07
CA PHE A 37 12.02 -7.17 1.79
C PHE A 37 11.97 -5.65 1.86
N GLU A 38 11.93 -5.00 0.71
CA GLU A 38 11.78 -3.53 0.62
C GLU A 38 10.38 -3.07 0.99
N VAL A 39 10.31 -1.90 1.63
CA VAL A 39 9.11 -1.36 2.26
C VAL A 39 9.05 0.15 2.02
N GLY A 40 7.84 0.72 1.94
CA GLY A 40 7.70 2.16 1.72
C GLY A 40 8.19 2.67 0.35
N THR A 41 8.43 1.79 -0.62
CA THR A 41 8.85 2.13 -1.97
C THR A 41 7.70 2.62 -2.85
N ASP A 42 8.04 3.37 -3.91
CA ASP A 42 7.09 3.76 -4.95
C ASP A 42 6.28 2.56 -5.48
N TYR A 43 5.04 2.80 -5.91
CA TYR A 43 4.18 1.72 -6.39
C TYR A 43 4.78 1.00 -7.61
N SER A 44 5.33 1.75 -8.58
CA SER A 44 5.88 1.15 -9.81
C SER A 44 7.08 0.25 -9.53
N ARG A 45 7.92 0.61 -8.54
CA ARG A 45 9.05 -0.20 -8.08
C ARG A 45 8.59 -1.53 -7.47
N ARG A 46 7.49 -1.51 -6.71
CA ARG A 46 6.89 -2.74 -6.14
C ARG A 46 6.21 -3.60 -7.19
N ALA A 47 5.55 -2.97 -8.16
CA ALA A 47 4.86 -3.66 -9.24
C ALA A 47 5.83 -4.23 -10.29
N GLY A 48 7.03 -3.66 -10.42
CA GLY A 48 8.02 -4.04 -11.43
C GLY A 48 7.71 -3.47 -12.83
N TYR A 49 6.73 -2.57 -12.94
CA TYR A 49 6.32 -1.91 -14.19
C TYR A 49 5.70 -0.55 -13.91
N GLN A 50 5.69 0.32 -14.93
CA GLN A 50 5.05 1.62 -14.89
C GLN A 50 3.63 1.56 -15.48
N ILE A 51 2.69 2.30 -14.90
CA ILE A 51 1.33 2.45 -15.40
C ILE A 51 1.17 3.88 -15.91
N TYR A 52 0.74 4.02 -17.17
CA TYR A 52 0.41 5.30 -17.78
C TYR A 52 -1.10 5.44 -17.93
N GLY A 53 -1.62 6.54 -17.42
CA GLY A 53 -3.03 6.90 -17.49
C GLY A 53 -3.37 7.73 -18.72
N VAL A 54 -4.46 8.49 -18.60
CA VAL A 54 -4.90 9.48 -19.57
C VAL A 54 -3.80 10.54 -19.75
N ASP A 55 -3.65 11.05 -20.97
CA ASP A 55 -2.65 12.05 -21.35
C ASP A 55 -1.18 11.64 -21.10
N GLY A 56 -0.93 10.35 -20.90
CA GLY A 56 0.42 9.82 -20.69
C GLY A 56 1.00 10.09 -19.30
N VAL A 57 0.19 10.52 -18.32
CA VAL A 57 0.64 10.72 -16.94
C VAL A 57 0.90 9.37 -16.28
N SER A 58 2.10 9.17 -15.75
CA SER A 58 2.44 7.95 -15.02
C SER A 58 1.88 7.92 -13.60
N VAL A 59 1.69 6.73 -13.04
CA VAL A 59 1.21 6.61 -11.66
C VAL A 59 2.23 7.13 -10.64
N SER A 60 3.53 7.00 -10.94
CA SER A 60 4.60 7.58 -10.12
C SER A 60 4.57 9.10 -10.12
N GLU A 61 4.30 9.75 -11.26
CA GLU A 61 4.10 11.21 -11.32
C GLU A 61 2.85 11.62 -10.54
N LYS A 62 1.72 10.93 -10.76
CA LYS A 62 0.45 11.21 -10.05
C LYS A 62 0.61 11.12 -8.53
N TRP A 63 1.37 10.16 -8.03
CA TRP A 63 1.53 9.90 -6.59
C TRP A 63 2.85 10.42 -6.00
N GLN A 64 3.63 11.20 -6.75
CA GLN A 64 4.85 11.84 -6.27
C GLN A 64 4.57 12.68 -5.02
N GLU A 65 3.45 13.40 -5.01
CA GLU A 65 3.03 14.19 -3.86
C GLU A 65 2.26 13.42 -2.78
N GLY A 66 2.20 12.09 -2.92
CA GLY A 66 1.55 11.14 -2.02
C GLY A 66 0.31 10.52 -2.68
N LEU A 67 -0.13 9.41 -2.10
CA LEU A 67 -1.20 8.61 -2.66
C LEU A 67 -2.52 9.37 -2.70
N SER A 68 -3.20 9.25 -3.84
CA SER A 68 -4.54 9.79 -4.06
C SER A 68 -5.35 8.73 -4.78
N THR A 69 -6.31 8.15 -4.06
CA THR A 69 -7.19 7.10 -4.57
C THR A 69 -8.61 7.31 -4.04
N PHE A 70 -9.56 6.54 -4.57
CA PHE A 70 -10.86 6.31 -3.98
C PHE A 70 -10.95 4.86 -3.48
N HIS A 71 -11.25 4.69 -2.18
CA HIS A 71 -11.26 3.40 -1.45
C HIS A 71 -9.95 2.58 -1.53
N GLY A 72 -8.82 3.19 -1.88
CA GLY A 72 -7.55 2.48 -2.09
C GLY A 72 -7.44 1.78 -3.44
N MET A 73 -8.48 1.81 -4.28
CA MET A 73 -8.59 0.91 -5.46
C MET A 73 -8.70 1.63 -6.80
N HIS A 74 -9.15 2.88 -6.83
CA HIS A 74 -9.35 3.64 -8.07
C HIS A 74 -8.57 4.94 -8.02
N SER A 75 -8.03 5.39 -9.15
CA SER A 75 -7.46 6.73 -9.25
C SER A 75 -7.93 7.50 -10.49
N LYS A 76 -8.18 8.80 -10.32
CA LYS A 76 -8.54 9.74 -11.38
C LYS A 76 -7.34 9.88 -12.33
N GLY A 77 -7.63 9.81 -13.62
CA GLY A 77 -6.63 9.71 -14.69
C GLY A 77 -6.30 8.27 -15.08
N PHE A 78 -6.78 7.26 -14.33
CA PHE A 78 -6.47 5.84 -14.57
C PHE A 78 -7.78 5.02 -14.74
N PRO A 79 -8.58 5.29 -15.79
CA PRO A 79 -9.85 4.60 -16.01
C PRO A 79 -9.63 3.10 -16.23
N ASN A 80 -10.53 2.27 -15.70
CA ASN A 80 -10.46 0.80 -15.75
C ASN A 80 -9.15 0.20 -15.18
N CYS A 81 -8.37 0.98 -14.42
CA CYS A 81 -7.24 0.49 -13.63
C CYS A 81 -7.69 0.30 -12.18
N PHE A 82 -7.40 -0.87 -11.62
CA PHE A 82 -7.82 -1.24 -10.27
C PHE A 82 -6.59 -1.65 -9.45
N PHE A 83 -6.32 -0.87 -8.41
CA PHE A 83 -5.19 -1.09 -7.51
C PHE A 83 -5.59 -1.98 -6.34
N PHE A 84 -4.71 -2.89 -5.96
CA PHE A 84 -4.89 -3.76 -4.80
C PHE A 84 -3.75 -3.51 -3.82
N GLY A 85 -4.07 -3.59 -2.53
CA GLY A 85 -3.09 -3.37 -1.48
C GLY A 85 -3.65 -2.66 -0.26
N PRO A 86 -2.82 -2.50 0.78
CA PRO A 86 -3.27 -1.95 2.05
C PRO A 86 -3.27 -0.42 2.08
N ALA A 87 -2.58 0.24 1.16
CA ALA A 87 -2.47 1.69 1.15
C ALA A 87 -3.83 2.34 0.84
N GLN A 88 -4.23 3.32 1.65
CA GLN A 88 -5.57 3.91 1.63
C GLN A 88 -6.72 2.88 1.71
N SER A 89 -6.45 1.68 2.23
CA SER A 89 -7.39 0.56 2.34
C SER A 89 -7.28 -0.11 3.72
N GLY A 90 -8.04 -1.19 3.95
CA GLY A 90 -8.02 -1.97 5.17
C GLY A 90 -6.83 -2.93 5.25
N PHE A 91 -6.02 -2.82 6.30
CA PHE A 91 -4.93 -3.76 6.59
C PHE A 91 -5.33 -4.80 7.63
N THR A 92 -4.99 -6.05 7.36
CA THR A 92 -5.25 -7.21 8.23
C THR A 92 -3.98 -8.01 8.40
N ALA A 93 -3.83 -8.71 9.53
CA ALA A 93 -2.78 -9.72 9.70
C ALA A 93 -2.93 -10.88 8.70
N THR A 94 -4.17 -11.16 8.28
CA THR A 94 -4.49 -12.17 7.25
C THR A 94 -4.65 -11.49 5.90
N TYR A 95 -3.53 -11.16 5.24
CA TYR A 95 -3.55 -10.37 4.01
C TYR A 95 -4.46 -10.95 2.90
N THR A 96 -4.58 -12.28 2.82
CA THR A 96 -5.49 -12.95 1.89
C THR A 96 -6.96 -12.58 2.11
N TYR A 97 -7.37 -12.33 3.36
CA TYR A 97 -8.72 -11.86 3.67
C TYR A 97 -8.95 -10.42 3.18
N SER A 98 -7.96 -9.53 3.33
CA SER A 98 -8.03 -8.18 2.75
C SER A 98 -8.16 -8.22 1.23
N LEU A 99 -7.43 -9.12 0.55
CA LEU A 99 -7.51 -9.29 -0.89
C LEU A 99 -8.87 -9.80 -1.34
N ASP A 100 -9.45 -10.77 -0.62
CA ASP A 100 -10.80 -11.30 -0.92
C ASP A 100 -11.88 -10.20 -0.80
N GLU A 101 -11.85 -9.39 0.27
CA GLU A 101 -12.77 -8.27 0.43
C GLU A 101 -12.63 -7.22 -0.69
N GLN A 102 -11.40 -6.94 -1.15
CA GLN A 102 -11.16 -6.09 -2.33
C GLN A 102 -11.67 -6.73 -3.62
N SER A 103 -11.47 -8.04 -3.81
CA SER A 103 -11.98 -8.78 -4.97
C SER A 103 -13.50 -8.80 -5.03
N ILE A 104 -14.18 -9.04 -3.91
CA ILE A 104 -15.64 -8.94 -3.79
C ILE A 104 -16.11 -7.53 -4.14
N HIS A 105 -15.39 -6.51 -3.67
CA HIS A 105 -15.73 -5.12 -3.96
C HIS A 105 -15.65 -4.81 -5.46
N LEU A 106 -14.55 -5.19 -6.11
CA LEU A 106 -14.34 -4.98 -7.53
C LEU A 106 -15.32 -5.80 -8.38
N ALA A 107 -15.56 -7.07 -8.04
CA ALA A 107 -16.51 -7.92 -8.75
C ALA A 107 -17.92 -7.33 -8.77
N TYR A 108 -18.36 -6.74 -7.66
CA TYR A 108 -19.62 -6.01 -7.58
C TYR A 108 -19.67 -4.80 -8.53
N ILE A 109 -18.59 -3.99 -8.57
CA ILE A 109 -18.49 -2.82 -9.44
C ILE A 109 -18.55 -3.26 -10.91
N LEU A 110 -17.75 -4.26 -11.29
CA LEU A 110 -17.70 -4.78 -12.66
C LEU A 110 -19.05 -5.40 -13.10
N LYS A 111 -19.70 -6.17 -12.22
CA LYS A 111 -21.04 -6.70 -12.48
C LYS A 111 -22.04 -5.57 -12.72
N SER A 112 -22.08 -4.58 -11.83
CA SER A 112 -22.98 -3.43 -11.93
C SER A 112 -22.72 -2.60 -13.20
N ALA A 113 -21.46 -2.42 -13.57
CA ALA A 113 -21.07 -1.73 -14.79
C ALA A 113 -21.54 -2.48 -16.04
N LYS A 114 -21.31 -3.81 -16.07
CA LYS A 114 -21.76 -4.69 -17.16
C LYS A 114 -23.28 -4.65 -17.34
N GLU A 115 -24.05 -4.77 -16.26
CA GLU A 115 -25.52 -4.71 -16.29
C GLU A 115 -26.05 -3.34 -16.78
N LYS A 116 -25.31 -2.26 -16.53
CA LYS A 116 -25.67 -0.89 -16.95
C LYS A 116 -25.10 -0.50 -18.32
N GLY A 117 -24.35 -1.38 -19.00
CA GLY A 117 -23.68 -1.09 -20.27
C GLY A 117 -22.57 -0.04 -20.17
N ILE A 118 -21.91 0.06 -19.02
CA ILE A 118 -20.79 0.97 -18.78
C ILE A 118 -19.49 0.35 -19.27
N SER A 119 -18.70 1.10 -20.04
CA SER A 119 -17.41 0.68 -20.62
C SER A 119 -16.21 1.36 -19.97
N LYS A 120 -16.42 2.51 -19.31
CA LYS A 120 -15.38 3.27 -18.60
C LYS A 120 -15.80 3.54 -17.17
N ILE A 121 -14.94 3.14 -16.23
CA ILE A 121 -15.09 3.34 -14.78
C ILE A 121 -13.86 4.08 -14.28
N GLU A 122 -14.07 5.19 -13.58
CA GLU A 122 -12.99 6.03 -13.08
C GLU A 122 -13.41 6.68 -11.75
N ALA A 123 -12.48 6.96 -10.84
CA ALA A 123 -12.82 7.79 -9.67
C ALA A 123 -13.14 9.23 -10.11
N THR A 124 -14.09 9.89 -9.45
CA THR A 124 -14.21 11.35 -9.57
C THR A 124 -13.13 12.03 -8.74
N GLN A 125 -12.69 13.24 -9.12
CA GLN A 125 -11.72 13.99 -8.35
C GLN A 125 -12.24 14.32 -6.94
N GLU A 126 -13.54 14.58 -6.81
CA GLU A 126 -14.19 14.82 -5.53
C GLU A 126 -14.12 13.60 -4.61
N ALA A 127 -14.36 12.40 -5.15
CA ALA A 127 -14.30 11.15 -4.38
C ALA A 127 -12.87 10.84 -3.92
N GLU A 128 -11.87 11.04 -4.80
CA GLU A 128 -10.47 10.94 -4.40
C GLU A 128 -10.14 11.93 -3.27
N ASN A 129 -10.45 13.21 -3.45
CA ASN A 129 -10.12 14.24 -2.47
C ASN A 129 -10.76 13.95 -1.11
N LYS A 130 -12.05 13.58 -1.10
CA LYS A 130 -12.76 13.19 0.13
C LYS A 130 -12.15 11.96 0.79
N TRP A 131 -11.74 10.98 -0.01
CA TRP A 131 -11.11 9.77 0.51
C TRP A 131 -9.72 10.07 1.10
N VAL A 132 -8.91 10.86 0.42
CA VAL A 132 -7.62 11.35 0.95
C VAL A 132 -7.81 12.06 2.28
N GLN A 133 -8.79 12.97 2.40
CA GLN A 133 -9.11 13.61 3.68
C GLN A 133 -9.53 12.60 4.74
N THR A 134 -10.38 11.62 4.39
CA THR A 134 -10.76 10.54 5.30
C THR A 134 -9.54 9.76 5.79
N ILE A 135 -8.58 9.45 4.92
CA ILE A 135 -7.33 8.78 5.30
C ILE A 135 -6.49 9.65 6.21
N ILE A 136 -6.36 10.95 5.92
CA ILE A 136 -5.59 11.88 6.77
C ILE A 136 -6.26 12.02 8.15
N GLU A 137 -7.57 12.19 8.22
CA GLU A 137 -8.33 12.32 9.47
C GLU A 137 -8.29 11.05 10.32
N LYS A 138 -8.41 9.88 9.66
CA LYS A 138 -8.37 8.59 10.34
C LYS A 138 -6.96 8.06 10.52
N ALA A 139 -5.95 8.67 9.89
CA ALA A 139 -4.57 8.28 10.08
C ALA A 139 -4.34 8.35 11.59
N ARG A 140 -4.18 7.18 12.19
CA ARG A 140 -3.78 7.13 13.58
C ARG A 140 -2.46 7.88 13.63
N ILE A 141 -2.33 8.83 14.55
CA ILE A 141 -1.03 9.38 14.90
C ILE A 141 -0.29 8.25 15.62
N THR A 142 0.21 7.29 14.84
CA THR A 142 1.13 6.26 15.30
C THR A 142 2.54 6.79 15.31
N ALA A 143 2.76 8.07 14.98
CA ALA A 143 4.06 8.72 14.98
C ALA A 143 4.80 8.47 16.30
N ASP A 144 4.18 8.76 17.45
CA ASP A 144 4.76 8.50 18.77
C ASP A 144 5.12 7.02 19.02
N PHE A 145 4.31 6.09 18.50
CA PHE A 145 4.57 4.66 18.62
C PHE A 145 5.70 4.22 17.66
N GLN A 146 5.65 4.68 16.41
CA GLN A 146 6.62 4.39 15.36
C GLN A 146 7.99 5.02 15.63
N GLU A 147 8.03 6.18 16.30
CA GLU A 147 9.25 6.86 16.76
C GLU A 147 9.90 6.11 17.92
N LYS A 148 9.10 5.49 18.81
CA LYS A 148 9.59 4.71 19.95
C LYS A 148 9.92 3.26 19.60
N CYS A 149 9.47 2.76 18.44
CA CYS A 149 9.82 1.44 17.96
C CYS A 149 11.27 1.40 17.48
N THR A 150 11.96 0.28 17.74
CA THR A 150 13.23 -0.02 17.07
C THR A 150 13.03 0.03 15.55
N PRO A 151 14.02 0.53 14.77
CA PRO A 151 13.95 0.53 13.31
C PRO A 151 13.52 -0.82 12.75
N GLY A 152 12.56 -0.80 11.82
CA GLY A 152 12.11 -1.99 11.11
C GLY A 152 10.99 -1.67 10.12
N TYR A 153 10.35 -2.72 9.58
CA TYR A 153 9.31 -2.57 8.55
C TYR A 153 8.19 -1.59 8.95
N TYR A 154 7.72 -1.64 10.19
CA TYR A 154 6.58 -0.83 10.65
C TYR A 154 6.83 0.68 10.65
N ASN A 155 8.08 1.11 10.67
CA ASN A 155 8.48 2.52 10.63
C ASN A 155 9.49 2.84 9.53
N ASN A 156 9.59 1.96 8.51
CA ASN A 156 10.48 2.13 7.36
C ASN A 156 11.94 2.38 7.79
N GLU A 157 12.46 1.50 8.66
CA GLU A 157 13.82 1.62 9.21
C GLU A 157 14.04 2.96 9.93
N GLY A 158 13.04 3.38 10.71
CA GLY A 158 13.04 4.67 11.44
C GLY A 158 12.71 5.90 10.58
N LYS A 159 12.52 5.75 9.26
CA LYS A 159 12.12 6.83 8.35
C LYS A 159 10.60 6.97 8.30
N ILE A 160 10.05 7.59 9.34
CA ILE A 160 8.61 7.83 9.48
C ILE A 160 8.05 8.47 8.20
N ASN A 161 6.98 7.87 7.67
CA ASN A 161 6.30 8.33 6.46
C ASN A 161 5.73 9.73 6.71
N GLN A 162 6.32 10.75 6.08
CA GLN A 162 5.97 12.15 6.33
C GLN A 162 4.59 12.55 5.79
N LYS A 163 3.95 11.70 4.96
CA LYS A 163 2.68 12.01 4.29
C LYS A 163 1.56 11.14 4.87
N PRO A 164 0.66 11.68 5.72
CA PRO A 164 -0.42 10.91 6.36
C PRO A 164 -1.32 10.17 5.36
N GLN A 165 -1.51 10.72 4.15
CA GLN A 165 -2.30 10.10 3.09
C GLN A 165 -1.69 8.82 2.50
N ASN A 166 -0.42 8.51 2.77
CA ASN A 166 0.21 7.26 2.33
C ASN A 166 -0.10 6.08 3.27
N ASN A 167 -0.84 6.31 4.35
CA ASN A 167 -1.19 5.28 5.32
C ASN A 167 -2.36 4.41 4.87
N MET A 168 -2.56 3.35 5.64
CA MET A 168 -3.76 2.51 5.61
C MET A 168 -4.94 3.25 6.25
N TYR A 169 -6.16 2.75 6.04
CA TYR A 169 -7.35 3.25 6.72
C TYR A 169 -7.28 3.01 8.24
N GLY A 170 -7.14 4.07 9.04
CA GLY A 170 -6.82 3.95 10.47
C GLY A 170 -7.99 3.57 11.39
N GLY A 171 -9.22 3.47 10.88
CA GLY A 171 -10.36 2.84 11.58
C GLY A 171 -10.23 1.32 11.69
N GLY A 172 -9.24 0.73 11.03
CA GLY A 172 -9.01 -0.71 11.00
C GLY A 172 -9.84 -1.44 9.95
N PRO A 173 -9.54 -2.72 9.72
CA PRO A 173 -10.09 -3.47 8.59
C PRO A 173 -11.59 -3.74 8.71
N ILE A 174 -12.09 -4.03 9.91
CA ILE A 174 -13.52 -4.34 10.13
C ILE A 174 -14.39 -3.13 9.75
N GLU A 175 -14.01 -1.93 10.19
CA GLU A 175 -14.72 -0.69 9.84
C GLU A 175 -14.61 -0.41 8.33
N PHE A 176 -13.43 -0.58 7.74
CA PHE A 176 -13.22 -0.38 6.31
C PHE A 176 -14.09 -1.33 5.45
N PHE A 177 -14.14 -2.62 5.78
CA PHE A 177 -14.97 -3.59 5.05
C PHE A 177 -16.47 -3.31 5.22
N ALA A 178 -16.89 -2.90 6.42
CA ALA A 178 -18.26 -2.44 6.66
C ALA A 178 -18.61 -1.19 5.84
N LEU A 179 -17.68 -0.23 5.72
CA LEU A 179 -17.81 0.95 4.87
C LEU A 179 -18.00 0.54 3.40
N MET A 180 -17.14 -0.35 2.88
CA MET A 180 -17.28 -0.83 1.50
C MET A 180 -18.61 -1.55 1.27
N LYS A 181 -19.03 -2.41 2.21
CA LYS A 181 -20.32 -3.11 2.13
C LYS A 181 -21.49 -2.14 2.12
N LYS A 182 -21.49 -1.12 2.99
CA LYS A 182 -22.50 -0.06 3.05
C LYS A 182 -22.53 0.79 1.79
N TRP A 183 -21.36 1.09 1.20
CA TRP A 183 -21.30 1.78 -0.07
C TRP A 183 -21.92 0.94 -1.19
N ARG A 184 -21.60 -0.36 -1.26
CA ARG A 184 -22.18 -1.28 -2.25
C ARG A 184 -23.70 -1.38 -2.12
N SER A 185 -24.25 -1.43 -0.89
CA SER A 185 -25.69 -1.55 -0.69
C SER A 185 -26.51 -0.39 -1.24
N LYS A 186 -25.90 0.76 -1.56
CA LYS A 186 -26.59 1.89 -2.22
C LYS A 186 -26.94 1.64 -3.69
N GLY A 187 -26.26 0.71 -4.39
CA GLY A 187 -26.56 0.38 -5.79
C GLY A 187 -26.15 1.42 -6.86
N ASN A 188 -25.74 2.61 -6.44
CA ASN A 188 -25.54 3.77 -7.32
C ASN A 188 -24.09 3.97 -7.80
N LEU A 189 -23.12 3.28 -7.19
CA LEU A 189 -21.68 3.45 -7.47
C LEU A 189 -21.18 4.89 -7.26
N GLU A 190 -21.73 5.58 -6.26
CA GLU A 190 -21.39 6.98 -5.93
C GLU A 190 -19.88 7.22 -5.78
N GLY A 191 -19.37 8.26 -6.43
CA GLY A 191 -17.94 8.59 -6.45
C GLY A 191 -17.16 7.97 -7.62
N LEU A 192 -17.79 7.09 -8.40
CA LEU A 192 -17.26 6.65 -9.69
C LEU A 192 -17.92 7.42 -10.83
N GLN A 193 -17.11 7.95 -11.74
CA GLN A 193 -17.52 8.42 -13.05
C GLN A 193 -17.72 7.20 -13.96
N LEU A 194 -18.93 7.07 -14.50
CA LEU A 194 -19.33 5.95 -15.36
C LEU A 194 -19.68 6.47 -16.74
N THR A 195 -19.10 5.90 -17.79
CA THR A 195 -19.38 6.30 -19.19
C THR A 195 -19.78 5.09 -20.00
N LYS A 196 -20.84 5.25 -20.81
CA LYS A 196 -21.25 4.29 -21.84
C LYS A 196 -20.43 4.53 -23.11
N GLN A 197 -20.17 3.47 -23.86
CA GLN A 197 -19.61 3.59 -25.20
C GLN A 197 -20.68 4.07 -26.18
#